data_AF-A0A1V6IWM9-F1
#
_entry.id   AF-A0A1V6IWM9-F1
#
_cell.length_a   1.000
_cell.length_b   1.000
_cell.length_c   1.000
_cell.angle_alpha   90.00
_cell.angle_beta   90.00
_cell.angle_gamma   90.00
#
_symmetry.space_group_name_H-M   'P 1'
#
loop_
_entity.id
_entity.type
_entity.pdbx_description
1 polymer ?
#
loop_
_entity_poly.entity_id
_entity_poly.type
_entity_poly.pdbx_seq_one_letter_code
_entity_poly.pdbx_strand_id
1 'polypeptide(L)'
;MNLIKKFIPTLLLAQCLIINLLTIQPVKAQVNLWGEGNIATCAFNNIGFRERDPRQIVVDVIKIILGFLGTIAVVLILYAGFIWMTAGGKPDNVAKAQKIISAAVIGLIIILASYGLTMFITKALSNAI
;
A
#
# COMPACT_ATOMS: atom_id res chain seq x y z
N MET A 1 26.41 -0.91 13.61
CA MET A 1 25.07 -1.49 13.88
C MET A 1 24.02 -0.45 14.33
N ASN A 2 24.18 0.84 14.01
CA ASN A 2 23.26 1.90 14.46
C ASN A 2 22.49 2.57 13.30
N LEU A 3 22.93 2.39 12.05
CA LEU A 3 22.26 2.93 10.85
C LEU A 3 21.02 2.11 10.46
N ILE A 4 21.10 0.78 10.53
CA ILE A 4 19.99 -0.14 10.18
C ILE A 4 18.83 -0.11 11.18
N LYS A 5 19.10 0.04 12.49
CA LYS A 5 18.05 0.23 13.51
C LYS A 5 17.32 1.57 13.39
N LYS A 6 17.96 2.58 12.77
CA LYS A 6 17.35 3.90 12.54
C LYS A 6 16.54 3.95 11.25
N PHE A 7 16.88 3.13 10.26
CA PHE A 7 16.25 3.10 8.93
C PHE A 7 14.85 2.47 8.92
N ILE A 8 14.65 1.40 9.70
CA ILE A 8 13.34 0.72 9.83
C ILE A 8 12.25 1.65 10.41
N PRO A 9 12.47 2.35 11.55
CA PRO A 9 11.46 3.28 12.06
C PRO A 9 11.31 4.53 11.20
N THR A 10 12.35 5.03 10.53
CA THR A 10 12.21 6.18 9.62
C THR A 10 11.46 5.84 8.34
N LEU A 11 11.59 4.62 7.79
CA LEU A 11 10.80 4.17 6.65
C LEU A 11 9.32 3.99 7.01
N LEU A 12 9.02 3.46 8.20
CA LEU A 12 7.65 3.25 8.69
C LEU A 12 6.98 4.60 9.05
N LEU A 13 7.73 5.54 9.63
CA LEU A 13 7.27 6.91 9.88
C LEU A 13 7.09 7.71 8.57
N ALA A 14 7.97 7.52 7.58
CA ALA A 14 7.83 8.11 6.25
C ALA A 14 6.62 7.53 5.49
N GLN A 15 6.35 6.23 5.60
CA GLN A 15 5.13 5.62 5.07
C GLN A 15 3.88 6.20 5.75
N CYS A 16 3.91 6.38 7.08
CA CYS A 16 2.82 7.01 7.81
C CYS A 16 2.61 8.47 7.36
N LEU A 17 3.69 9.22 7.09
CA LEU A 17 3.64 10.60 6.59
C LEU A 17 3.10 10.68 5.14
N ILE A 18 3.51 9.75 4.27
CA ILE A 18 3.07 9.67 2.86
C ILE A 18 1.59 9.24 2.76
N ILE A 19 1.15 8.30 3.61
CA ILE A 19 -0.26 7.89 3.70
C ILE A 19 -1.11 9.07 4.20
N ASN A 20 -0.69 9.77 5.26
CA ASN A 20 -1.39 10.96 5.76
C ASN A 20 -1.44 12.11 4.73
N LEU A 21 -0.44 12.21 3.84
CA LEU A 21 -0.42 13.21 2.77
C LEU A 21 -1.35 12.85 1.60
N LEU A 22 -1.55 11.56 1.31
CA LEU A 22 -2.40 11.10 0.20
C LEU A 22 -3.89 11.03 0.58
N THR A 23 -4.22 10.95 1.88
CA THR A 23 -5.61 10.93 2.38
C THR A 23 -6.14 12.29 2.84
N ILE A 24 -5.44 13.40 2.55
CA ILE A 24 -6.03 14.73 2.71
C ILE A 24 -7.09 14.89 1.63
N GLN A 25 -8.30 14.44 1.96
CA GLN A 25 -9.50 14.93 1.31
C GLN A 25 -9.43 16.46 1.46
N PRO A 26 -9.54 17.27 0.39
CA PRO A 26 -9.63 18.70 0.57
C PRO A 26 -10.86 18.97 1.42
N VAL A 27 -10.66 19.32 2.70
CA VAL A 27 -11.76 19.80 3.52
C VAL A 27 -12.19 21.12 2.90
N LYS A 28 -13.27 21.08 2.12
CA LYS A 28 -13.87 22.27 1.55
C LYS A 28 -14.41 23.09 2.73
N ALA A 29 -13.64 24.07 3.17
CA ALA A 29 -13.97 24.98 4.25
C ALA A 29 -14.98 26.07 3.81
N GLN A 30 -16.02 25.70 3.06
CA GLN A 30 -17.13 26.62 2.78
C GLN A 30 -18.38 26.13 3.51
N VAL A 31 -18.59 26.72 4.69
CA VAL A 31 -19.85 26.66 5.43
C VAL A 31 -20.79 27.71 4.84
N ASN A 32 -21.84 27.28 4.15
CA ASN A 32 -23.01 28.12 3.93
C ASN A 32 -23.91 27.98 5.16
N LEU A 33 -24.02 29.04 5.97
CA LEU A 33 -24.75 29.05 7.24
C LEU A 33 -26.30 29.00 7.10
N TRP A 34 -26.83 29.04 5.88
CA TRP A 34 -28.28 29.23 5.63
C TRP A 34 -28.84 28.36 4.50
N GLY A 35 -28.28 27.16 4.27
CA GLY A 35 -28.78 26.22 3.26
C GLY A 35 -28.89 24.79 3.79
N GLU A 36 -30.02 24.13 3.51
CA GLU A 36 -30.24 22.70 3.75
C GLU A 36 -29.12 21.86 3.12
N GLY A 37 -28.17 21.45 3.97
CA GLY A 37 -26.96 20.75 3.52
C GLY A 37 -25.92 20.65 4.62
N ASN A 38 -26.34 20.12 5.77
CA ASN A 38 -25.58 19.78 6.97
C ASN A 38 -24.05 19.75 6.82
N ILE A 39 -23.40 20.74 7.41
CA ILE A 39 -21.96 20.75 7.76
C ILE A 39 -21.52 19.53 8.57
N ALA A 40 -22.47 18.92 9.28
CA ALA A 40 -22.25 17.64 9.95
C ALA A 40 -22.02 16.51 8.94
N THR A 41 -22.67 16.51 7.78
CA THR A 41 -22.59 15.39 6.83
C THR A 41 -21.27 15.34 6.07
N CYS A 42 -20.62 16.47 5.76
CA CYS A 42 -19.31 16.47 5.10
C CYS A 42 -18.16 16.12 6.06
N ALA A 43 -18.23 16.50 7.35
CA ALA A 43 -17.27 16.01 8.35
C ALA A 43 -17.51 14.51 8.67
N PHE A 44 -18.76 14.05 8.70
CA PHE A 44 -19.11 12.64 8.91
C PHE A 44 -18.82 11.73 7.70
N ASN A 45 -18.91 12.24 6.46
CA ASN A 45 -18.56 11.45 5.25
C ASN A 45 -17.05 11.19 5.13
N ASN A 46 -16.23 12.05 5.74
CA ASN A 46 -14.78 11.87 5.84
C ASN A 46 -14.36 10.90 6.97
N ILE A 47 -15.30 10.52 7.86
CA ILE A 47 -15.14 9.44 8.86
C ILE A 47 -16.08 8.26 8.54
N GLY A 48 -16.06 7.80 7.29
CA GLY A 48 -16.14 6.37 6.94
C GLY A 48 -17.35 5.52 7.35
N PHE A 49 -18.46 6.05 7.86
CA PHE A 49 -19.56 5.21 8.39
C PHE A 49 -20.97 5.45 7.85
N ARG A 50 -21.20 6.34 6.88
CA ARG A 50 -22.52 6.47 6.23
C ARG A 50 -22.29 6.59 4.71
N GLU A 51 -23.02 5.80 3.92
CA GLU A 51 -23.03 5.77 2.44
C GLU A 51 -21.93 5.01 1.70
N ARG A 52 -20.94 4.39 2.37
CA ARG A 52 -20.09 3.43 1.65
C ARG A 52 -20.80 2.09 1.54
N ASP A 53 -21.19 1.73 0.32
CA ASP A 53 -21.51 0.34 -0.02
C ASP A 53 -20.45 -0.57 0.61
N PRO A 54 -20.83 -1.71 1.23
CA PRO A 54 -19.87 -2.63 1.83
C PRO A 54 -18.79 -3.06 0.84
N ARG A 55 -19.11 -3.04 -0.47
CA ARG A 55 -18.16 -3.24 -1.57
C ARG A 55 -17.01 -2.22 -1.58
N GLN A 56 -17.29 -0.93 -1.35
CA GLN A 56 -16.27 0.11 -1.38
C GLN A 56 -15.36 0.07 -0.15
N ILE A 57 -15.91 -0.28 1.02
CA ILE A 57 -15.13 -0.46 2.24
C ILE A 57 -14.09 -1.57 2.05
N VAL A 58 -14.50 -2.70 1.47
CA VAL A 58 -13.60 -3.83 1.18
C VAL A 58 -12.49 -3.42 0.22
N VAL A 59 -12.80 -2.66 -0.83
CA VAL A 59 -11.80 -2.20 -1.82
C VAL A 59 -10.75 -1.31 -1.16
N ASP A 60 -11.13 -0.40 -0.27
CA ASP A 60 -10.18 0.50 0.38
C ASP A 60 -9.32 -0.20 1.44
N VAL A 61 -9.89 -1.16 2.18
CA VAL A 61 -9.11 -2.03 3.08
C VAL A 61 -8.06 -2.84 2.30
N ILE A 62 -8.45 -3.41 1.15
CA ILE A 62 -7.52 -4.15 0.27
C ILE A 62 -6.39 -3.25 -0.22
N LYS A 63 -6.69 -2.01 -0.65
CA LYS A 63 -5.65 -1.06 -1.10
C LYS A 63 -4.64 -0.74 0.00
N ILE A 64 -5.10 -0.54 1.23
CA ILE A 64 -4.23 -0.28 2.39
C ILE A 64 -3.30 -1.47 2.63
N ILE A 65 -3.85 -2.69 2.63
CA ILE A 65 -3.07 -3.91 2.85
C ILE A 65 -2.08 -4.14 1.70
N LEU A 66 -2.49 -3.95 0.45
CA LEU A 66 -1.61 -4.07 -0.72
C LEU A 66 -0.46 -3.07 -0.69
N GLY A 67 -0.72 -1.81 -0.28
CA GLY A 67 0.33 -0.81 -0.12
C GLY A 67 1.36 -1.21 0.94
N PHE A 68 0.88 -1.75 2.07
CA PHE A 68 1.75 -2.22 3.14
C PHE A 68 2.61 -3.42 2.72
N LEU A 69 1.99 -4.42 2.07
CA LEU A 69 2.69 -5.59 1.52
C LEU A 69 3.71 -5.22 0.44
N GLY A 70 3.34 -4.34 -0.49
CA GLY A 70 4.25 -3.88 -1.55
C GLY A 70 5.48 -3.19 -0.98
N THR A 71 5.31 -2.41 0.08
CA THR A 71 6.43 -1.74 0.73
C THR A 71 7.38 -2.74 1.42
N ILE A 72 6.84 -3.75 2.10
CA ILE A 72 7.64 -4.83 2.70
C ILE A 72 8.44 -5.58 1.62
N ALA A 73 7.82 -5.86 0.47
CA ALA A 73 8.49 -6.54 -0.64
C ALA A 73 9.70 -5.75 -1.15
N VAL A 74 9.56 -4.43 -1.33
CA VAL A 74 10.68 -3.55 -1.74
C VAL A 74 11.82 -3.57 -0.72
N VAL A 75 11.51 -3.55 0.57
CA VAL A 75 12.52 -3.62 1.64
C VAL A 75 13.29 -4.94 1.61
N LEU A 76 12.59 -6.06 1.39
CA LEU A 76 13.22 -7.39 1.29
C LEU A 76 14.14 -7.49 0.06
N ILE A 77 13.74 -6.91 -1.07
CA ILE A 77 14.56 -6.86 -2.28
C ILE A 77 15.83 -6.05 -2.04
N LEU A 78 15.73 -4.87 -1.40
CA LEU A 78 16.89 -4.06 -1.04
C LEU A 78 17.84 -4.78 -0.08
N TYR A 79 17.29 -5.48 0.93
CA TYR A 79 18.08 -6.27 1.87
C TYR A 79 18.84 -7.41 1.17
N ALA A 80 18.15 -8.14 0.31
CA ALA A 80 18.76 -9.22 -0.46
C ALA A 80 19.81 -8.71 -1.45
N GLY A 81 19.55 -7.56 -2.09
CA GLY A 81 20.49 -6.89 -2.99
C GLY A 81 21.77 -6.45 -2.27
N PHE A 82 21.66 -5.93 -1.05
CA PHE A 82 22.83 -5.60 -0.23
C PHE A 82 23.68 -6.83 0.13
N ILE A 83 23.05 -7.96 0.48
CA ILE A 83 23.77 -9.21 0.73
C ILE A 83 24.47 -9.69 -0.55
N TRP A 84 23.83 -9.56 -1.71
CA TRP A 84 24.42 -9.96 -2.98
C TRP A 84 25.65 -9.10 -3.33
N MET A 85 25.58 -7.78 -3.15
CA MET A 85 26.72 -6.88 -3.38
C MET A 85 27.86 -7.07 -2.37
N THR A 86 27.56 -7.44 -1.13
CA THR A 86 28.56 -7.62 -0.06
C THR A 86 29.09 -9.06 0.05
N ALA A 87 28.64 -9.98 -0.80
CA ALA A 87 29.02 -11.39 -0.74
C ALA A 87 30.49 -11.64 -1.11
N GLY A 88 31.17 -10.72 -1.81
CA GLY A 88 32.63 -10.74 -2.03
C GLY A 88 33.19 -12.04 -2.62
N GLY A 89 32.38 -12.80 -3.37
CA GLY A 89 32.77 -14.09 -3.96
C GLY A 89 32.52 -15.33 -3.09
N LYS A 90 31.97 -15.20 -1.87
CA LYS A 90 31.56 -16.37 -1.07
C LYS A 90 30.27 -16.98 -1.63
N PRO A 91 30.27 -18.25 -2.08
CA PRO A 91 29.12 -18.86 -2.76
C PRO A 91 27.89 -18.95 -1.85
N ASP A 92 28.07 -19.15 -0.54
CA ASP A 92 26.96 -19.26 0.41
C ASP A 92 26.12 -17.98 0.52
N ASN A 93 26.78 -16.81 0.50
CA ASN A 93 26.10 -15.53 0.61
C ASN A 93 25.37 -15.17 -0.69
N VAL A 94 25.95 -15.52 -1.84
CA VAL A 94 25.34 -15.36 -3.16
C VAL A 94 24.10 -16.25 -3.28
N ALA A 95 24.21 -17.53 -2.93
CA ALA A 95 23.09 -18.48 -2.98
C ALA A 95 21.95 -18.05 -2.04
N LYS A 96 22.28 -17.54 -0.84
CA LYS A 96 21.28 -17.03 0.11
C LYS A 96 20.58 -15.78 -0.42
N ALA A 97 21.31 -14.82 -0.99
CA ALA A 97 20.72 -13.63 -1.59
C ALA A 97 19.79 -13.99 -2.76
N GLN A 98 20.22 -14.90 -3.64
CA GLN A 98 19.44 -15.32 -4.79
C GLN A 98 18.12 -16.02 -4.38
N LYS A 99 18.14 -16.83 -3.31
CA LYS A 99 16.91 -17.43 -2.74
C LYS A 99 15.93 -16.38 -2.21
N ILE A 100 16.43 -15.32 -1.57
CA ILE A 100 15.58 -14.25 -1.04
C ILE A 100 15.00 -13.41 -2.18
N ILE A 101 15.82 -13.08 -3.20
CA ILE A 101 15.36 -12.35 -4.39
C ILE A 101 14.29 -13.15 -5.14
N SER A 102 14.51 -14.45 -5.38
CA SER A 102 13.52 -15.27 -6.08
C SER A 102 12.20 -15.37 -5.32
N ALA A 103 12.25 -15.56 -3.99
CA ALA A 103 11.06 -15.54 -3.15
C ALA A 103 10.33 -14.20 -3.17
N ALA A 104 11.07 -13.08 -3.14
CA ALA A 104 10.49 -11.74 -3.19
C ALA A 104 9.85 -11.43 -4.55
N VAL A 105 10.48 -11.84 -5.66
CA VAL A 105 9.94 -11.66 -7.01
C VAL A 105 8.65 -12.46 -7.21
N ILE A 106 8.61 -13.71 -6.72
CA ILE A 106 7.40 -14.54 -6.77
C ILE A 106 6.26 -13.88 -5.97
N GLY A 107 6.55 -13.36 -4.77
CA GLY A 107 5.57 -12.62 -3.98
C GLY A 107 5.05 -11.37 -4.70
N LEU A 108 5.94 -10.62 -5.37
CA LEU A 108 5.56 -9.45 -6.16
C LEU A 108 4.61 -9.84 -7.30
N ILE A 109 4.95 -10.89 -8.06
CA ILE A 109 4.14 -11.39 -9.17
C ILE A 109 2.73 -11.76 -8.71
N ILE A 110 2.59 -12.43 -7.56
CA ILE A 110 1.29 -12.84 -7.01
C ILE A 110 0.42 -11.61 -6.70
N ILE A 111 1.00 -10.56 -6.12
CA ILE A 111 0.28 -9.32 -5.80
C ILE A 111 -0.22 -8.63 -7.07
N LEU A 112 0.65 -8.49 -8.08
CA LEU A 112 0.27 -7.90 -9.38
C LEU A 112 -0.79 -8.74 -10.10
N ALA A 113 -0.66 -10.07 -10.06
CA ALA A 113 -1.61 -10.99 -10.66
C ALA A 113 -2.99 -10.92 -9.98
N SER A 114 -3.03 -10.84 -8.65
CA SER A 114 -4.28 -10.72 -7.88
C SER A 114 -5.05 -9.44 -8.23
N TYR A 115 -4.34 -8.30 -8.31
CA TYR A 115 -4.95 -7.03 -8.69
C TYR A 115 -5.43 -7.06 -10.15
N GLY A 116 -4.61 -7.61 -11.06
CA GLY A 116 -4.96 -7.78 -12.47
C GLY A 116 -6.22 -8.64 -12.66
N LEU A 117 -6.32 -9.77 -11.94
CA LEU A 117 -7.51 -10.64 -11.98
C LEU A 117 -8.76 -9.91 -11.48
N THR A 118 -8.65 -9.18 -10.37
CA THR A 118 -9.78 -8.44 -9.79
C THR A 118 -10.34 -7.43 -10.79
N MET A 119 -9.45 -6.69 -11.47
CA MET A 119 -9.86 -5.73 -12.50
C MET A 119 -10.47 -6.44 -13.70
N PHE A 120 -9.89 -7.57 -14.14
CA PHE A 120 -10.40 -8.36 -15.25
C PHE A 120 -11.84 -8.85 -15.00
N ILE A 121 -12.10 -9.43 -13.82
CA ILE A 121 -13.43 -9.93 -13.46
C ILE A 121 -14.44 -8.78 -13.35
N THR A 122 -14.05 -7.67 -12.72
CA THR A 122 -14.93 -6.50 -12.58
C THR A 122 -15.29 -5.89 -13.94
N LYS A 123 -14.32 -5.79 -14.85
CA LYS A 123 -14.54 -5.31 -16.22
C LYS A 123 -15.40 -6.28 -17.04
N ALA A 124 -15.16 -7.59 -16.90
CA ALA A 124 -15.94 -8.61 -17.61
C ALA A 124 -17.42 -8.56 -17.21
N LEU A 125 -17.72 -8.37 -15.93
CA LEU A 125 -19.09 -8.20 -15.45
C LEU A 125 -19.71 -6.87 -15.89
N SER A 126 -18.95 -5.78 -15.90
CA SER A 126 -19.43 -4.46 -16.33
C SER A 126 -19.69 -4.34 -17.83
N ASN A 127 -19.06 -5.17 -18.67
CA ASN A 127 -19.28 -5.19 -20.11
C ASN A 127 -20.42 -6.14 -20.52
N ALA A 128 -20.82 -7.04 -19.62
CA ALA A 128 -21.88 -8.01 -19.87
C ALA A 128 -23.28 -7.50 -19.47
N ILE A 129 -23.37 -6.38 -18.76
CA ILE A 129 -24.60 -5.64 -18.45
C ILE A 129 -24.68 -4.38 -19.31
#